data_AF-J5JZR5-F1
#
_entry.id   AF-J5JZR5-F1
#
_cell.length_a   1.000
_cell.length_b   1.000
_cell.length_c   1.000
_cell.angle_alpha   90.00
_cell.angle_beta   90.00
_cell.angle_gamma   90.00
#
_symmetry.space_group_name_H-M   'P 1'
#
loop_
_entity.id
_entity.type
_entity.pdbx_description
1 polymer ?
#
loop_
_entity_poly.entity_id
_entity_poly.type
_entity_poly.pdbx_seq_one_letter_code
_entity_poly.pdbx_strand_id
1 'polypeptide(L)'
;MQGFFKFGLLAAAATLGRAAFREGCADAAWDSTTDYFLTKFEGDDLPFFPTYNNTYVAIKNRQHRYVVLHCTKEAPPRSIVGDDALIVQVPVKNVAALDGFSQNMIEMLGLSTTIKRTGVYADVTSSCIRGNMMDKVAYDDDNWDKAEEVDVTFYGDTKNSDSKKVLIYNTGLYAPLTQLAYIKFVSMFYGLEELGAKIYDEIASNYRCAAANVQQAILAGDYPKGAFISPVEKDGDKFTVFQSAWWSTLLSDAGSRLVNVSADGQAAAQGKTTPGFVSISANSDANDFARNTWAIIDTTQYDQIPGKQAPKEAPSAVRVTADTYSARSGASKNIYAVANKNVYLSDKASNRNQRHNFFDRGRARPDLVIRDVISIVSPKLIPSYTNNFIRPASNPDDTIALRRYKNTCAVQGKEIETLNMTSCAMPGWVTGFNSSGISPNAYGRTDDVESLAVTSKSSGGLSAGKKAGIAVGSIVGFLLVAAAVVFGIFKWRRAAAAKQKKEREMHQVEKGSITSE
;
A
#
# COMPACT_ATOMS: atom_id res chain seq x y z
N MET A 1 53.04 -27.70 18.13
CA MET A 1 52.95 -26.80 19.30
C MET A 1 52.88 -25.37 18.79
N GLN A 2 51.85 -24.61 19.23
CA GLN A 2 51.66 -23.14 19.14
C GLN A 2 51.77 -22.52 17.74
N GLY A 3 50.78 -21.91 17.10
CA GLY A 3 49.63 -21.12 17.56
C GLY A 3 49.65 -19.82 16.74
N PHE A 4 48.55 -19.43 16.10
CA PHE A 4 48.09 -18.04 15.96
C PHE A 4 46.78 -17.99 15.14
N PHE A 5 45.74 -17.57 15.84
CA PHE A 5 44.43 -17.16 15.34
C PHE A 5 44.53 -16.06 14.27
N LYS A 6 43.71 -16.17 13.21
CA LYS A 6 42.94 -15.03 12.70
C LYS A 6 41.54 -15.50 12.27
N PHE A 7 40.61 -15.37 13.22
CA PHE A 7 39.20 -15.16 12.95
C PHE A 7 39.04 -13.86 12.13
N GLY A 8 38.28 -13.93 11.05
CA GLY A 8 37.91 -12.77 10.23
C GLY A 8 36.43 -12.86 9.86
N LEU A 9 35.58 -12.47 10.82
CA LEU A 9 34.20 -11.97 10.70
C LEU A 9 33.41 -12.35 9.42
N LEU A 10 32.76 -13.50 9.47
CA LEU A 10 31.44 -13.69 8.85
C LEU A 10 30.39 -13.29 9.89
N ALA A 11 30.10 -11.98 9.95
CA ALA A 11 28.89 -11.47 10.58
C ALA A 11 28.08 -10.76 9.49
N ALA A 12 27.40 -11.56 8.65
CA ALA A 12 26.18 -11.09 8.04
C ALA A 12 25.16 -10.97 9.19
N ALA A 13 25.19 -9.82 9.87
CA ALA A 13 24.22 -9.52 10.91
C ALA A 13 22.84 -9.53 10.26
N ALA A 14 22.02 -10.49 10.67
CA ALA A 14 20.58 -10.42 10.54
C ALA A 14 20.10 -9.15 11.26
N THR A 15 20.01 -8.03 10.55
CA THR A 15 19.18 -6.90 10.96
C THR A 15 17.76 -7.15 10.46
N LEU A 16 17.19 -8.28 10.91
CA LEU A 16 15.76 -8.40 11.06
C LEU A 16 15.41 -7.58 12.31
N GLY A 17 14.39 -6.73 12.21
CA GLY A 17 14.08 -5.67 13.16
C GLY A 17 14.34 -6.07 14.61
N ARG A 18 15.12 -5.25 15.32
CA ARG A 18 15.10 -5.33 16.78
C ARG A 18 13.64 -5.20 17.19
N ALA A 19 13.19 -6.07 18.10
CA ALA A 19 11.87 -5.92 18.69
C ALA A 19 11.68 -4.44 19.06
N ALA A 20 10.51 -3.86 18.78
CA ALA A 20 10.23 -2.47 19.12
C ALA A 20 10.23 -2.22 20.64
N PHE A 21 10.49 -3.26 21.44
CA PHE A 21 10.54 -3.22 22.88
C PHE A 21 11.97 -3.36 23.40
N ARG A 22 12.29 -2.62 24.46
CA ARG A 22 13.51 -2.84 25.26
C ARG A 22 13.48 -4.23 25.89
N GLU A 23 14.66 -4.81 26.07
CA GLU A 23 14.84 -6.09 26.77
C GLU A 23 14.24 -6.01 28.18
N GLY A 24 13.63 -7.12 28.62
CA GLY A 24 12.97 -7.20 29.91
C GLY A 24 11.53 -6.68 29.95
N CYS A 25 10.93 -6.23 28.83
CA CYS A 25 9.53 -5.79 28.86
C CYS A 25 8.59 -6.92 29.31
N ALA A 26 8.73 -8.12 28.74
CA ALA A 26 7.86 -9.26 29.02
C ALA A 26 7.81 -9.68 30.50
N ASP A 27 8.84 -9.33 31.28
CA ASP A 27 8.95 -9.63 32.70
C ASP A 27 8.61 -8.44 33.61
N ALA A 28 8.43 -7.25 33.04
CA ALA A 28 8.20 -6.03 33.78
C ALA A 28 6.78 -5.93 34.34
N ALA A 29 6.66 -5.28 35.50
CA ALA A 29 5.39 -4.83 36.06
C ALA A 29 4.78 -3.69 35.23
N TRP A 30 3.46 -3.56 35.28
CA TRP A 30 2.73 -2.56 34.49
C TRP A 30 3.09 -1.11 34.85
N ASP A 31 3.53 -0.85 36.09
CA ASP A 31 3.85 0.48 36.63
C ASP A 31 5.35 0.82 36.58
N SER A 32 6.15 0.02 35.87
CA SER A 32 7.56 0.30 35.65
C SER A 32 7.78 1.70 35.06
N THR A 33 8.78 2.41 35.57
CA THR A 33 9.19 3.72 35.05
C THR A 33 10.03 3.62 33.78
N THR A 34 10.38 2.41 33.35
CA THR A 34 11.16 2.17 32.15
C THR A 34 10.28 2.31 30.92
N ASP A 35 10.69 3.18 29.99
CA ASP A 35 10.07 3.27 28.67
C ASP A 35 10.53 2.12 27.78
N TYR A 36 9.64 1.15 27.56
CA TYR A 36 9.94 -0.03 26.77
C TYR A 36 9.78 0.21 25.27
N PHE A 37 9.07 1.24 24.81
CA PHE A 37 8.83 1.47 23.38
C PHE A 37 10.00 2.22 22.73
N LEU A 38 10.76 1.52 21.90
CA LEU A 38 11.94 2.07 21.22
C LEU A 38 11.57 2.96 20.04
N THR A 39 10.55 2.56 19.29
CA THR A 39 10.05 3.29 18.12
C THR A 39 8.65 3.80 18.43
N LYS A 40 8.46 5.11 18.28
CA LYS A 40 7.18 5.79 18.55
C LYS A 40 6.61 6.40 17.28
N PHE A 41 5.31 6.28 17.11
CA PHE A 41 4.57 6.99 16.07
C PHE A 41 3.97 8.26 16.66
N GLU A 42 4.49 9.40 16.26
CA GLU A 42 4.08 10.71 16.73
C GLU A 42 3.75 11.59 15.51
N GLY A 43 2.78 12.51 15.66
CA GLY A 43 2.39 13.47 14.62
C GLY A 43 0.90 13.46 14.27
N ASP A 44 0.46 14.50 13.57
CA ASP A 44 -0.96 14.80 13.33
C ASP A 44 -1.54 14.10 12.07
N ASP A 45 -0.69 13.52 11.22
CA ASP A 45 -1.09 12.93 9.93
C ASP A 45 -1.44 11.43 9.99
N LEU A 46 -1.64 10.88 11.18
CA LEU A 46 -2.01 9.48 11.40
C LEU A 46 -3.54 9.33 11.48
N PRO A 47 -4.13 8.23 10.98
CA PRO A 47 -5.56 7.96 11.13
C PRO A 47 -5.93 7.48 12.55
N PHE A 48 -4.97 7.47 13.47
CA PHE A 48 -5.06 7.06 14.86
C PHE A 48 -4.13 7.93 15.72
N PHE A 49 -4.41 8.03 17.02
CA PHE A 49 -3.65 8.86 17.95
C PHE A 49 -3.09 8.01 19.10
N PRO A 50 -1.81 7.63 19.05
CA PRO A 50 -1.16 6.88 20.12
C PRO A 50 -0.61 7.81 21.21
N THR A 51 -0.77 7.39 22.47
CA THR A 51 -0.18 8.03 23.66
C THR A 51 0.67 7.00 24.39
N TYR A 52 1.98 7.24 24.43
CA TYR A 52 2.96 6.33 25.04
C TYR A 52 3.11 6.62 26.54
N ASN A 53 2.96 5.59 27.37
CA ASN A 53 2.99 5.68 28.84
C ASN A 53 4.05 4.72 29.44
N ASN A 54 5.25 4.70 28.85
CA ASN A 54 6.39 3.84 29.19
C ASN A 54 6.17 2.33 29.00
N THR A 55 5.21 1.73 29.71
CA THR A 55 4.92 0.29 29.73
C THR A 55 3.75 -0.11 28.82
N TYR A 56 2.90 0.85 28.44
CA TYR A 56 1.79 0.65 27.53
C TYR A 56 1.58 1.85 26.60
N VAL A 57 0.82 1.63 25.53
CA VAL A 57 0.35 2.66 24.60
C VAL A 57 -1.16 2.66 24.56
N ALA A 58 -1.77 3.81 24.84
CA ALA A 58 -3.20 4.01 24.64
C ALA A 58 -3.44 4.62 23.26
N ILE A 59 -4.27 3.98 22.43
CA ILE A 59 -4.50 4.39 21.06
C ILE A 59 -5.97 4.74 20.86
N LYS A 60 -6.22 5.97 20.41
CA LYS A 60 -7.55 6.41 19.97
C LYS A 60 -7.65 6.26 18.45
N ASN A 61 -8.51 5.37 17.96
CA ASN A 61 -8.69 5.09 16.53
C ASN A 61 -10.18 5.11 16.18
N ARG A 62 -10.77 6.31 16.06
CA ARG A 62 -12.18 6.63 15.68
C ARG A 62 -13.30 5.94 16.45
N GLN A 63 -13.01 4.93 17.26
CA GLN A 63 -13.90 4.29 18.22
C GLN A 63 -14.08 5.22 19.43
N HIS A 64 -15.23 5.09 20.11
CA HIS A 64 -15.52 5.81 21.36
C HIS A 64 -14.75 5.25 22.59
N ARG A 65 -13.65 4.53 22.36
CA ARG A 65 -12.85 3.85 23.38
C ARG A 65 -11.38 3.77 22.97
N TYR A 66 -10.50 3.44 23.91
CA TYR A 66 -9.09 3.18 23.65
C TYR A 66 -8.84 1.71 23.28
N VAL A 67 -7.86 1.50 22.40
CA VAL A 67 -7.13 0.23 22.27
C VAL A 67 -5.81 0.42 23.00
N VAL A 68 -5.51 -0.47 23.95
CA VAL A 68 -4.36 -0.36 24.84
C VAL A 68 -3.42 -1.51 24.54
N LEU A 69 -2.19 -1.20 24.13
CA LEU A 69 -1.16 -2.20 23.83
C LEU A 69 -0.13 -2.21 24.96
N HIS A 70 0.25 -3.38 25.48
CA HIS A 70 1.31 -3.50 26.47
C HIS A 70 2.19 -4.72 26.19
N CYS A 71 3.50 -4.61 26.40
CA CYS A 71 4.42 -5.77 26.30
C CYS A 71 4.73 -6.40 27.66
N THR A 72 4.27 -5.79 28.75
CA THR A 72 4.52 -6.20 30.12
C THR A 72 3.84 -7.51 30.50
N LYS A 73 4.36 -8.16 31.56
CA LYS A 73 3.77 -9.38 32.14
C LYS A 73 2.35 -9.15 32.61
N GLU A 74 2.12 -8.00 33.23
CA GLU A 74 0.83 -7.57 33.76
C GLU A 74 0.26 -6.45 32.89
N ALA A 75 -1.04 -6.53 32.62
CA ALA A 75 -1.77 -5.47 31.95
C ALA A 75 -1.90 -4.24 32.87
N PRO A 76 -1.93 -3.01 32.31
CA PRO A 76 -2.32 -1.84 33.10
C PRO A 76 -3.77 -2.01 33.61
N PRO A 77 -4.06 -1.59 34.86
CA PRO A 77 -5.39 -1.79 35.44
C PRO A 77 -6.44 -0.90 34.76
N ARG A 78 -7.69 -1.38 34.69
CA ARG A 78 -8.83 -0.65 34.08
C ARG A 78 -9.07 0.71 34.73
N SER A 79 -8.76 0.88 36.02
CA SER A 79 -8.84 2.18 36.70
C SER A 79 -7.94 3.26 36.09
N ILE A 80 -6.90 2.87 35.34
CA ILE A 80 -5.97 3.77 34.66
C ILE A 80 -6.37 3.98 33.20
N VAL A 81 -6.77 2.92 32.50
CA VAL A 81 -7.00 2.96 31.05
C VAL A 81 -8.47 3.08 30.63
N GLY A 82 -9.40 2.99 31.59
CA GLY A 82 -10.84 3.03 31.39
C GLY A 82 -11.49 1.65 31.26
N ASP A 83 -12.72 1.53 31.75
CA ASP A 83 -13.45 0.26 31.79
C ASP A 83 -13.78 -0.31 30.41
N ASP A 84 -13.95 0.56 29.41
CA ASP A 84 -14.25 0.16 28.03
C ASP A 84 -12.99 -0.08 27.16
N ALA A 85 -11.79 0.02 27.73
CA ALA A 85 -10.56 -0.22 26.99
C ALA A 85 -10.46 -1.68 26.51
N LEU A 86 -10.05 -1.86 25.25
CA LEU A 86 -9.58 -3.16 24.74
C LEU A 86 -8.09 -3.25 25.01
N ILE A 87 -7.72 -4.07 25.99
CA ILE A 87 -6.33 -4.29 26.38
C ILE A 87 -5.80 -5.50 25.60
N VAL A 88 -4.67 -5.33 24.93
CA VAL A 88 -4.01 -6.34 24.10
C VAL A 88 -2.55 -6.43 24.50
N GLN A 89 -2.10 -7.64 24.85
CA GLN A 89 -0.69 -7.91 25.06
C GLN A 89 0.02 -8.05 23.70
N VAL A 90 1.14 -7.37 23.52
CA VAL A 90 1.94 -7.36 22.29
C VAL A 90 3.35 -7.92 22.54
N PRO A 91 3.96 -8.61 21.56
CA PRO A 91 3.46 -8.89 20.21
C PRO A 91 2.38 -9.98 20.19
N VAL A 92 1.36 -9.81 19.36
CA VAL A 92 0.32 -10.82 19.11
C VAL A 92 0.88 -11.96 18.25
N LYS A 93 0.34 -13.16 18.43
CA LYS A 93 0.74 -14.38 17.71
C LYS A 93 -0.29 -14.78 16.65
N ASN A 94 -1.56 -14.73 17.03
CA ASN A 94 -2.68 -15.20 16.21
C ASN A 94 -3.73 -14.10 16.12
N VAL A 95 -4.20 -13.79 14.92
CA VAL A 95 -5.18 -12.72 14.71
C VAL A 95 -6.34 -13.17 13.85
N ALA A 96 -7.47 -12.50 14.01
CA ALA A 96 -8.54 -12.49 13.02
C ALA A 96 -8.46 -11.20 12.19
N ALA A 97 -8.56 -11.32 10.86
CA ALA A 97 -8.61 -10.17 9.95
C ALA A 97 -9.83 -10.31 9.04
N LEU A 98 -10.91 -9.60 9.39
CA LEU A 98 -12.24 -9.84 8.82
C LEU A 98 -12.46 -9.16 7.46
N ASP A 99 -11.63 -8.17 7.11
CA ASP A 99 -11.68 -7.43 5.85
C ASP A 99 -10.37 -7.54 5.06
N GLY A 100 -10.46 -7.37 3.75
CA GLY A 100 -9.31 -7.51 2.85
C GLY A 100 -8.22 -6.46 3.06
N PHE A 101 -8.55 -5.26 3.53
CA PHE A 101 -7.55 -4.21 3.76
C PHE A 101 -6.65 -4.55 4.95
N SER A 102 -7.24 -4.95 6.08
CA SER A 102 -6.50 -5.45 7.24
C SER A 102 -5.63 -6.66 6.88
N GLN A 103 -6.16 -7.58 6.07
CA GLN A 103 -5.40 -8.74 5.57
C GLN A 103 -4.16 -8.33 4.76
N ASN A 104 -4.30 -7.37 3.84
CA ASN A 104 -3.19 -6.89 3.03
C ASN A 104 -2.14 -6.14 3.89
N MET A 105 -2.54 -5.41 4.94
CA MET A 105 -1.57 -4.77 5.85
C MET A 105 -0.71 -5.79 6.59
N ILE A 106 -1.34 -6.84 7.13
CA ILE A 106 -0.63 -7.93 7.83
C ILE A 106 0.25 -8.72 6.85
N GLU A 107 -0.23 -8.95 5.62
CA GLU A 107 0.55 -9.60 4.57
C GLU A 107 1.80 -8.78 4.22
N MET A 108 1.71 -7.46 4.06
CA MET A 108 2.86 -6.61 3.76
C MET A 108 3.93 -6.64 4.86
N LEU A 109 3.56 -6.95 6.10
CA LEU A 109 4.50 -7.16 7.21
C LEU A 109 5.15 -8.55 7.22
N GLY A 110 4.86 -9.41 6.23
CA GLY A 110 5.38 -10.79 6.20
C GLY A 110 4.67 -11.74 7.17
N LEU A 111 3.51 -11.36 7.71
CA LEU A 111 2.84 -12.05 8.82
C LEU A 111 1.54 -12.75 8.42
N SER A 112 1.37 -13.07 7.14
CA SER A 112 0.13 -13.65 6.62
C SER A 112 -0.30 -14.97 7.28
N THR A 113 0.64 -15.75 7.82
CA THR A 113 0.37 -17.02 8.53
C THR A 113 -0.13 -16.84 9.95
N THR A 114 -0.02 -15.63 10.51
CA THR A 114 -0.62 -15.27 11.81
C THR A 114 -2.13 -15.05 11.73
N ILE A 115 -2.67 -14.85 10.52
CA ILE A 115 -4.11 -14.75 10.31
C ILE A 115 -4.70 -16.16 10.39
N LYS A 116 -5.33 -16.47 11.52
CA LYS A 116 -6.01 -17.76 11.76
C LYS A 116 -7.47 -17.73 11.35
N ARG A 117 -8.07 -16.54 11.41
CA ARG A 117 -9.49 -16.31 11.15
C ARG A 117 -9.67 -15.17 10.15
N THR A 118 -10.48 -15.40 9.13
CA THR A 118 -10.88 -14.42 8.11
C THR A 118 -12.38 -14.21 8.16
N GLY A 119 -12.87 -13.18 7.47
CA GLY A 119 -14.30 -13.02 7.21
C GLY A 119 -14.83 -14.04 6.19
N VAL A 120 -15.87 -13.65 5.47
CA VAL A 120 -16.50 -14.51 4.47
C VAL A 120 -15.50 -14.84 3.35
N TYR A 121 -15.44 -16.12 2.97
CA TYR A 121 -14.54 -16.64 1.94
C TYR A 121 -14.55 -15.84 0.61
N ALA A 122 -15.74 -15.42 0.15
CA ALA A 122 -15.89 -14.66 -1.09
C ALA A 122 -15.21 -13.28 -1.06
N ASP A 123 -15.02 -12.70 0.12
CA ASP A 123 -14.45 -11.35 0.28
C ASP A 123 -12.93 -11.36 0.41
N VAL A 124 -12.30 -12.53 0.62
CA VAL A 124 -10.84 -12.67 0.69
C VAL A 124 -10.26 -12.54 -0.73
N THR A 125 -9.60 -11.41 -1.00
CA THR A 125 -8.98 -11.10 -2.31
C THR A 125 -7.48 -11.43 -2.38
N SER A 126 -6.78 -11.46 -1.23
CA SER A 126 -5.36 -11.81 -1.21
C SER A 126 -5.12 -13.26 -1.67
N SER A 127 -4.26 -13.42 -2.69
CA SER A 127 -3.83 -14.73 -3.15
C SER A 127 -3.07 -15.52 -2.09
N CYS A 128 -2.28 -14.82 -1.28
CA CYS A 128 -1.53 -15.38 -0.17
C CYS A 128 -2.48 -15.95 0.90
N ILE A 129 -3.44 -15.15 1.37
CA ILE A 129 -4.38 -15.58 2.41
C ILE A 129 -5.25 -16.74 1.92
N ARG A 130 -5.71 -16.71 0.66
CA ARG A 130 -6.45 -17.84 0.08
C ARG A 130 -5.60 -19.11 -0.04
N GLY A 131 -4.29 -18.96 -0.27
CA GLY A 131 -3.34 -20.07 -0.19
C GLY A 131 -3.26 -20.64 1.23
N ASN A 132 -3.14 -19.79 2.24
CA ASN A 132 -3.16 -20.19 3.65
C ASN A 132 -4.48 -20.89 4.03
N MET A 133 -5.62 -20.47 3.47
CA MET A 133 -6.90 -21.17 3.68
C MET A 133 -6.93 -22.56 3.06
N MET A 134 -6.35 -22.72 1.86
CA MET A 134 -6.22 -24.03 1.20
C MET A 134 -5.33 -24.98 2.03
N ASP A 135 -4.27 -24.44 2.63
CA ASP A 135 -3.34 -25.17 3.49
C ASP A 135 -3.88 -25.38 4.92
N LYS A 136 -5.11 -24.95 5.21
CA LYS A 136 -5.75 -25.03 6.55
C LYS A 136 -4.97 -24.28 7.64
N VAL A 137 -4.27 -23.22 7.27
CA VAL A 137 -3.59 -22.28 8.19
C VAL A 137 -4.55 -21.18 8.65
N ALA A 138 -5.47 -20.77 7.76
CA ALA A 138 -6.50 -19.75 8.02
C ALA A 138 -7.89 -20.31 7.71
N TYR A 139 -8.91 -19.88 8.44
CA TYR A 139 -10.29 -20.34 8.28
C TYR A 139 -11.25 -19.16 8.11
N ASP A 140 -12.29 -19.34 7.30
CA ASP A 140 -13.42 -18.41 7.20
C ASP A 140 -14.39 -18.57 8.38
N ASP A 141 -15.37 -17.68 8.45
CA ASP A 141 -16.36 -17.56 9.52
C ASP A 141 -17.20 -18.83 9.76
N ASP A 142 -17.31 -19.71 8.77
CA ASP A 142 -17.96 -21.03 8.92
C ASP A 142 -17.11 -22.08 9.63
N ASN A 143 -15.80 -21.87 9.70
CA ASN A 143 -14.84 -22.87 10.14
C ASN A 143 -13.91 -22.34 11.24
N TRP A 144 -14.28 -21.27 11.93
CA TRP A 144 -13.48 -20.72 13.04
C TRP A 144 -13.34 -21.69 14.22
N ASP A 145 -14.23 -22.68 14.35
CA ASP A 145 -14.13 -23.78 15.33
C ASP A 145 -12.85 -24.62 15.14
N LYS A 146 -12.31 -24.64 13.92
CA LYS A 146 -11.07 -25.35 13.56
C LYS A 146 -9.83 -24.45 13.64
N ALA A 147 -10.02 -23.14 13.84
CA ALA A 147 -8.94 -22.18 13.94
C ALA A 147 -8.44 -22.07 15.38
N GLU A 148 -7.14 -21.88 15.52
CA GLU A 148 -6.54 -21.47 16.80
C GLU A 148 -7.24 -20.21 17.37
N GLU A 149 -7.17 -20.04 18.69
CA GLU A 149 -7.59 -18.81 19.33
C GLU A 149 -6.77 -17.62 18.84
N VAL A 150 -7.40 -16.44 18.83
CA VAL A 150 -6.82 -15.21 18.33
C VAL A 150 -6.71 -14.20 19.47
N ASP A 151 -5.58 -13.50 19.52
CA ASP A 151 -5.28 -12.46 20.51
C ASP A 151 -6.08 -11.18 20.24
N VAL A 152 -6.32 -10.89 18.95
CA VAL A 152 -7.02 -9.69 18.50
C VAL A 152 -7.78 -9.94 17.19
N THR A 153 -8.88 -9.22 17.00
CA THR A 153 -9.67 -9.23 15.76
C THR A 153 -9.69 -7.84 15.14
N PHE A 154 -9.24 -7.73 13.89
CA PHE A 154 -9.33 -6.54 13.05
C PHE A 154 -10.55 -6.63 12.14
N TYR A 155 -11.24 -5.51 11.96
CA TYR A 155 -12.40 -5.41 11.05
C TYR A 155 -12.55 -4.00 10.48
N GLY A 156 -13.22 -3.91 9.33
CA GLY A 156 -13.50 -2.64 8.64
C GLY A 156 -14.97 -2.26 8.53
N ASP A 157 -15.90 -3.04 9.11
CA ASP A 157 -17.33 -2.71 9.11
C ASP A 157 -17.61 -1.53 10.05
N THR A 158 -18.03 -0.40 9.48
CA THR A 158 -18.32 0.82 10.23
C THR A 158 -19.79 0.94 10.64
N LYS A 159 -20.64 -0.01 10.23
CA LYS A 159 -22.08 0.00 10.53
C LYS A 159 -22.36 -0.53 11.93
N ASN A 160 -21.59 -1.52 12.37
CA ASN A 160 -21.76 -2.17 13.66
C ASN A 160 -20.52 -1.95 14.52
N SER A 161 -20.64 -1.11 15.55
CA SER A 161 -19.55 -0.94 16.51
C SER A 161 -19.42 -2.20 17.38
N ASP A 162 -18.23 -2.79 17.41
CA ASP A 162 -17.88 -3.89 18.31
C ASP A 162 -16.72 -3.48 19.23
N SER A 163 -17.00 -3.45 20.54
CA SER A 163 -16.01 -3.04 21.55
C SER A 163 -14.92 -4.07 21.81
N LYS A 164 -15.08 -5.30 21.31
CA LYS A 164 -14.10 -6.39 21.47
C LYS A 164 -13.15 -6.49 20.28
N LYS A 165 -13.36 -5.70 19.22
CA LYS A 165 -12.59 -5.74 17.98
C LYS A 165 -11.94 -4.40 17.66
N VAL A 166 -10.83 -4.44 16.96
CA VAL A 166 -10.08 -3.25 16.51
C VAL A 166 -10.61 -2.79 15.16
N LEU A 167 -11.22 -1.61 15.12
CA LEU A 167 -11.74 -1.02 13.89
C LEU A 167 -10.59 -0.42 13.06
N ILE A 168 -10.48 -0.83 11.80
CA ILE A 168 -9.60 -0.20 10.81
C ILE A 168 -10.48 0.48 9.77
N TYR A 169 -10.49 1.81 9.79
CA TYR A 169 -11.43 2.60 9.01
C TYR A 169 -10.96 2.71 7.56
N ASN A 170 -11.49 1.86 6.68
CA ASN A 170 -11.19 1.85 5.26
C ASN A 170 -12.40 2.28 4.42
N THR A 171 -12.79 3.56 4.50
CA THR A 171 -13.94 4.09 3.74
C THR A 171 -13.55 5.16 2.71
N GLY A 172 -12.25 5.50 2.60
CA GLY A 172 -11.78 6.52 1.66
C GLY A 172 -11.94 7.96 2.15
N LEU A 173 -12.24 8.17 3.44
CA LEU A 173 -12.27 9.51 4.05
C LEU A 173 -10.88 10.11 4.29
N TYR A 174 -9.82 9.29 4.27
CA TYR A 174 -8.45 9.75 4.41
C TYR A 174 -7.78 9.88 3.05
N ALA A 175 -6.87 10.86 2.92
CA ALA A 175 -5.97 10.93 1.78
C ALA A 175 -5.18 9.60 1.62
N PRO A 176 -4.71 9.25 0.41
CA PRO A 176 -4.11 7.94 0.15
C PRO A 176 -2.96 7.56 1.10
N LEU A 177 -2.05 8.50 1.38
CA LEU A 177 -0.93 8.25 2.30
C LEU A 177 -1.36 8.24 3.78
N THR A 178 -2.40 8.97 4.18
CA THR A 178 -2.95 8.85 5.53
C THR A 178 -3.65 7.50 5.72
N GLN A 179 -4.37 7.02 4.70
CA GLN A 179 -4.98 5.67 4.73
C GLN A 179 -3.91 4.58 4.84
N LEU A 180 -2.82 4.70 4.07
CA LEU A 180 -1.67 3.79 4.13
C LEU A 180 -1.04 3.71 5.53
N ALA A 181 -1.09 4.79 6.32
CA ALA A 181 -0.49 4.81 7.66
C ALA A 181 -1.12 3.81 8.65
N TYR A 182 -2.25 3.17 8.31
CA TYR A 182 -2.71 1.99 9.04
C TYR A 182 -1.69 0.83 9.05
N ILE A 183 -0.72 0.76 8.13
CA ILE A 183 0.41 -0.19 8.23
C ILE A 183 1.23 0.02 9.51
N LYS A 184 1.41 1.29 9.91
CA LYS A 184 2.06 1.66 11.18
C LYS A 184 1.21 1.17 12.35
N PHE A 185 -0.09 1.46 12.32
CA PHE A 185 -1.03 0.99 13.35
C PHE A 185 -1.00 -0.53 13.54
N VAL A 186 -1.12 -1.31 12.45
CA VAL A 186 -1.07 -2.78 12.51
C VAL A 186 0.28 -3.27 13.01
N SER A 187 1.39 -2.64 12.61
CA SER A 187 2.73 -3.05 13.06
C SER A 187 2.93 -2.94 14.58
N MET A 188 2.22 -2.05 15.27
CA MET A 188 2.28 -1.91 16.74
C MET A 188 1.79 -3.17 17.46
N PHE A 189 0.82 -3.90 16.88
CA PHE A 189 0.31 -5.13 17.48
C PHE A 189 1.35 -6.26 17.47
N TYR A 190 2.33 -6.19 16.57
CA TYR A 190 3.37 -7.19 16.40
C TYR A 190 4.74 -6.74 16.95
N GLY A 191 4.86 -5.54 17.50
CA GLY A 191 6.15 -4.98 17.91
C GLY A 191 7.12 -4.76 16.73
N LEU A 192 6.57 -4.44 15.55
CA LEU A 192 7.28 -4.28 14.28
C LEU A 192 7.26 -2.83 13.77
N GLU A 193 7.22 -1.85 14.67
CA GLU A 193 7.05 -0.44 14.35
C GLU A 193 8.10 0.10 13.36
N GLU A 194 9.36 -0.35 13.47
CA GLU A 194 10.43 0.03 12.54
C GLU A 194 10.15 -0.49 11.11
N LEU A 195 9.70 -1.75 10.99
CA LEU A 195 9.35 -2.34 9.70
C LEU A 195 8.09 -1.68 9.11
N GLY A 196 7.07 -1.41 9.95
CA GLY A 196 5.86 -0.69 9.53
C GLY A 196 6.18 0.71 9.02
N ALA A 197 7.09 1.44 9.69
CA ALA A 197 7.59 2.72 9.21
C ALA A 197 8.31 2.60 7.87
N LYS A 198 9.20 1.61 7.74
CA LYS A 198 9.96 1.39 6.51
C LYS A 198 9.06 1.07 5.31
N ILE A 199 8.09 0.17 5.47
CA ILE A 199 7.12 -0.17 4.41
C ILE A 199 6.32 1.07 3.99
N TYR A 200 5.85 1.84 4.98
CA TYR A 200 5.16 3.10 4.72
C TYR A 200 6.02 4.05 3.89
N ASP A 201 7.27 4.28 4.30
CA ASP A 201 8.17 5.23 3.67
C ASP A 201 8.51 4.83 2.22
N GLU A 202 8.73 3.55 1.96
CA GLU A 202 8.98 3.03 0.60
C GLU A 202 7.78 3.23 -0.33
N ILE A 203 6.57 2.87 0.12
CA ILE A 203 5.34 3.06 -0.65
C ILE A 203 5.06 4.55 -0.86
N ALA A 204 5.21 5.37 0.19
CA ALA A 204 4.98 6.80 0.12
C ALA A 204 5.98 7.50 -0.82
N SER A 205 7.25 7.11 -0.78
CA SER A 205 8.28 7.57 -1.71
C SER A 205 7.90 7.22 -3.15
N ASN A 206 7.47 5.98 -3.37
CA ASN A 206 7.07 5.50 -4.70
C ASN A 206 5.82 6.23 -5.26
N TYR A 207 4.84 6.52 -4.39
CA TYR A 207 3.66 7.31 -4.73
C TYR A 207 4.04 8.75 -5.11
N ARG A 208 4.83 9.40 -4.25
CA ARG A 208 5.26 10.80 -4.44
C ARG A 208 6.13 10.96 -5.69
N CYS A 209 6.96 9.97 -6.01
CA CYS A 209 7.74 10.00 -7.24
C CYS A 209 6.86 9.97 -8.50
N ALA A 210 5.78 9.19 -8.49
CA ALA A 210 4.81 9.18 -9.60
C ALA A 210 4.15 10.56 -9.75
N ALA A 211 3.68 11.16 -8.63
CA ALA A 211 3.09 12.50 -8.64
C ALA A 211 4.08 13.60 -9.10
N ALA A 212 5.34 13.52 -8.67
CA ALA A 212 6.37 14.47 -9.07
C ALA A 212 6.67 14.41 -10.57
N ASN A 213 6.67 13.22 -11.18
CA ASN A 213 6.85 13.08 -12.63
C ASN A 213 5.66 13.62 -13.43
N VAL A 214 4.44 13.48 -12.90
CA VAL A 214 3.26 14.16 -13.48
C VAL A 214 3.45 15.67 -13.45
N GLN A 215 3.86 16.22 -12.29
CA GLN A 215 4.11 17.66 -12.18
C GLN A 215 5.22 18.13 -13.11
N GLN A 216 6.30 17.35 -13.27
CA GLN A 216 7.36 17.66 -14.23
C GLN A 216 6.82 17.70 -15.67
N ALA A 217 5.99 16.73 -16.07
CA ALA A 217 5.37 16.71 -17.38
C ALA A 217 4.41 17.89 -17.61
N ILE A 218 3.67 18.31 -16.57
CA ILE A 218 2.79 19.48 -16.60
C ILE A 218 3.61 20.75 -16.86
N LEU A 219 4.70 20.94 -16.11
CA LEU A 219 5.59 22.11 -16.26
C LEU A 219 6.27 22.14 -17.63
N ALA A 220 6.57 20.97 -18.21
CA ALA A 220 7.10 20.85 -19.56
C ALA A 220 6.04 21.09 -20.66
N GLY A 221 4.75 21.12 -20.32
CA GLY A 221 3.66 21.21 -21.29
C GLY A 221 3.33 19.88 -22.00
N ASP A 222 3.92 18.77 -21.53
CA ASP A 222 3.79 17.43 -22.11
C ASP A 222 2.62 16.61 -21.49
N TYR A 223 1.90 17.19 -20.52
CA TYR A 223 0.79 16.54 -19.84
C TYR A 223 -0.58 17.03 -20.35
N PRO A 224 -1.57 16.14 -20.58
CA PRO A 224 -2.91 16.52 -20.99
C PRO A 224 -3.60 17.44 -19.98
N LYS A 225 -4.36 18.43 -20.47
CA LYS A 225 -5.21 19.31 -19.67
C LYS A 225 -6.67 18.90 -19.82
N GLY A 226 -7.49 19.19 -18.80
CA GLY A 226 -8.96 18.99 -18.90
C GLY A 226 -9.45 17.59 -18.55
N ALA A 227 -8.61 16.70 -18.01
CA ALA A 227 -9.01 15.36 -17.60
C ALA A 227 -9.76 15.39 -16.27
N PHE A 228 -11.07 15.60 -16.31
CA PHE A 228 -11.94 15.45 -15.14
C PHE A 228 -12.44 14.01 -15.03
N ILE A 229 -12.20 13.38 -13.88
CA ILE A 229 -12.55 11.98 -13.65
C ILE A 229 -13.60 11.89 -12.55
N SER A 230 -14.61 11.05 -12.77
CA SER A 230 -15.64 10.77 -11.77
C SER A 230 -15.57 9.30 -11.36
N PRO A 231 -15.08 8.99 -10.15
CA PRO A 231 -15.18 7.67 -9.57
C PRO A 231 -16.62 7.42 -9.11
N VAL A 232 -17.19 6.28 -9.46
CA VAL A 232 -18.60 5.97 -9.17
C VAL A 232 -18.82 4.55 -8.67
N GLU A 233 -19.91 4.36 -7.94
CA GLU A 233 -20.51 3.07 -7.65
C GLU A 233 -22.01 3.12 -7.95
N LYS A 234 -22.52 2.08 -8.61
CA LYS A 234 -23.95 1.92 -8.90
C LYS A 234 -24.71 1.63 -7.63
N ASP A 235 -25.78 2.40 -7.40
CA ASP A 235 -26.75 2.18 -6.34
C ASP A 235 -28.15 2.28 -6.95
N GLY A 236 -28.80 1.12 -7.16
CA GLY A 236 -30.08 1.07 -7.86
C GLY A 236 -29.98 1.64 -9.29
N ASP A 237 -30.78 2.67 -9.58
CA ASP A 237 -30.81 3.43 -10.84
C ASP A 237 -29.92 4.70 -10.81
N LYS A 238 -29.19 4.90 -9.71
CA LYS A 238 -28.34 6.06 -9.45
C LYS A 238 -26.86 5.68 -9.44
N PHE A 239 -26.03 6.71 -9.51
CA PHE A 239 -24.63 6.63 -9.15
C PHE A 239 -24.37 7.32 -7.82
N THR A 240 -23.64 6.63 -6.95
CA THR A 240 -22.88 7.26 -5.89
C THR A 240 -21.55 7.73 -6.48
N VAL A 241 -21.38 9.04 -6.62
CA VAL A 241 -20.12 9.64 -7.06
C VAL A 241 -19.25 9.90 -5.84
N PHE A 242 -18.02 9.40 -5.85
CA PHE A 242 -17.08 9.59 -4.75
C PHE A 242 -16.42 10.97 -4.83
N GLN A 243 -16.58 11.76 -3.76
CA GLN A 243 -16.04 13.11 -3.60
C GLN A 243 -15.10 13.20 -2.37
N SER A 244 -14.56 12.05 -1.94
CA SER A 244 -13.81 11.92 -0.70
C SER A 244 -12.37 12.45 -0.79
N ALA A 245 -11.73 12.64 0.39
CA ALA A 245 -10.33 13.06 0.46
C ALA A 245 -9.38 12.09 -0.27
N TRP A 246 -9.69 10.79 -0.26
CA TRP A 246 -8.90 9.79 -0.96
C TRP A 246 -8.87 10.03 -2.47
N TRP A 247 -10.05 10.14 -3.09
CA TRP A 247 -10.17 10.32 -4.54
C TRP A 247 -9.72 11.71 -5.00
N SER A 248 -10.10 12.77 -4.28
CA SER A 248 -9.68 14.13 -4.62
C SER A 248 -8.15 14.27 -4.61
N THR A 249 -7.48 13.77 -3.57
CA THR A 249 -6.01 13.81 -3.48
C THR A 249 -5.37 12.93 -4.56
N LEU A 250 -5.83 11.69 -4.72
CA LEU A 250 -5.29 10.75 -5.71
C LEU A 250 -5.37 11.30 -7.14
N LEU A 251 -6.55 11.81 -7.54
CA LEU A 251 -6.74 12.35 -8.89
C LEU A 251 -5.93 13.63 -9.07
N SER A 252 -5.84 14.48 -8.05
CA SER A 252 -5.01 15.69 -8.09
C SER A 252 -3.54 15.33 -8.34
N ASP A 253 -3.01 14.38 -7.57
CA ASP A 253 -1.64 13.87 -7.68
C ASP A 253 -1.36 13.16 -9.01
N ALA A 254 -2.39 12.66 -9.68
CA ALA A 254 -2.32 12.13 -11.04
C ALA A 254 -2.54 13.20 -12.13
N GLY A 255 -2.56 14.49 -11.81
CA GLY A 255 -2.74 15.58 -12.78
C GLY A 255 -4.18 15.68 -13.34
N SER A 256 -5.14 15.06 -12.67
CA SER A 256 -6.57 15.08 -12.97
C SER A 256 -7.34 15.83 -11.86
N ARG A 257 -8.66 15.96 -11.98
CA ARG A 257 -9.54 16.56 -10.97
C ARG A 257 -10.86 15.80 -10.92
N LEU A 258 -11.52 15.83 -9.75
CA LEU A 258 -12.91 15.40 -9.64
C LEU A 258 -13.83 16.38 -10.40
N VAL A 259 -14.89 15.85 -10.99
CA VAL A 259 -16.04 16.70 -11.34
C VAL A 259 -16.74 17.11 -10.05
N ASN A 260 -16.99 18.41 -9.86
CA ASN A 260 -17.84 18.85 -8.77
C ASN A 260 -19.29 18.54 -9.12
N VAL A 261 -19.90 17.63 -8.39
CA VAL A 261 -21.29 17.18 -8.58
C VAL A 261 -22.20 17.60 -7.43
N SER A 262 -21.76 18.53 -6.56
CA SER A 262 -22.54 18.94 -5.38
C SER A 262 -23.90 19.53 -5.73
N ALA A 263 -24.05 20.10 -6.92
CA ALA A 263 -25.31 20.65 -7.43
C ALA A 263 -26.20 19.60 -8.11
N ASP A 264 -25.65 18.42 -8.47
CA ASP A 264 -26.34 17.40 -9.26
C ASP A 264 -27.19 16.44 -8.43
N GLY A 265 -27.00 16.42 -7.10
CA GLY A 265 -27.54 15.36 -6.29
C GLY A 265 -27.47 15.60 -4.79
N GLN A 266 -27.98 14.62 -4.05
CA GLN A 266 -27.99 14.69 -2.60
C GLN A 266 -26.64 14.24 -2.05
N ALA A 267 -25.98 15.18 -1.37
CA ALA A 267 -24.85 14.96 -0.51
C ALA A 267 -25.22 13.99 0.63
N ALA A 268 -24.53 12.85 0.74
CA ALA A 268 -24.57 12.08 1.99
C ALA A 268 -23.83 12.89 3.06
N ALA A 269 -24.57 13.56 3.95
CA ALA A 269 -23.98 14.40 4.99
C ALA A 269 -23.15 13.55 5.97
N GLN A 270 -21.83 13.68 5.91
CA GLN A 270 -20.92 13.27 7.00
C GLN A 270 -20.02 14.46 7.36
N GLY A 271 -20.51 15.34 8.24
CA GLY A 271 -19.70 16.37 8.89
C GLY A 271 -19.22 17.53 8.00
N LYS A 272 -18.84 18.64 8.64
CA LYS A 272 -18.70 19.98 8.04
C LYS A 272 -17.67 20.01 6.88
N THR A 273 -18.20 20.25 5.68
CA THR A 273 -17.62 20.92 4.48
C THR A 273 -17.26 20.16 3.21
N THR A 274 -17.52 18.85 3.05
CA THR A 274 -17.75 18.25 1.70
C THR A 274 -18.48 16.92 1.84
N PRO A 275 -19.54 16.62 1.06
CA PRO A 275 -20.02 15.25 0.96
C PRO A 275 -18.90 14.34 0.48
N GLY A 276 -18.56 13.29 1.24
CA GLY A 276 -17.66 12.25 0.73
C GLY A 276 -18.26 11.45 -0.43
N PHE A 277 -19.59 11.53 -0.60
CA PHE A 277 -20.38 10.79 -1.57
C PHE A 277 -21.59 11.64 -2.00
N VAL A 278 -21.87 11.69 -3.29
CA VAL A 278 -23.05 12.37 -3.84
C VAL A 278 -23.86 11.40 -4.68
N SER A 279 -25.14 11.24 -4.36
CA SER A 279 -26.04 10.39 -5.14
C SER A 279 -26.67 11.19 -6.27
N ILE A 280 -26.42 10.79 -7.52
CA ILE A 280 -26.91 11.44 -8.74
C ILE A 280 -27.68 10.45 -9.61
N SER A 281 -28.53 10.96 -10.51
CA SER A 281 -29.10 10.10 -11.56
C SER A 281 -28.02 9.65 -12.54
N ALA A 282 -27.95 8.34 -12.80
CA ALA A 282 -27.07 7.77 -13.83
C ALA A 282 -27.62 7.96 -15.25
N ASN A 283 -28.93 8.14 -15.41
CA ASN A 283 -29.59 8.22 -16.72
C ASN A 283 -29.75 9.65 -17.26
N SER A 284 -29.33 10.66 -16.51
CA SER A 284 -29.39 12.06 -16.94
C SER A 284 -28.16 12.44 -17.74
N ASP A 285 -28.35 13.17 -18.84
CA ASP A 285 -27.28 13.82 -19.61
C ASP A 285 -27.19 15.34 -19.37
N ALA A 286 -28.07 15.87 -18.51
CA ALA A 286 -28.20 17.29 -18.21
C ALA A 286 -27.54 17.72 -16.89
N ASN A 287 -26.81 16.84 -16.20
CA ASN A 287 -26.11 17.16 -14.95
C ASN A 287 -24.61 17.45 -15.20
N ASP A 288 -23.95 18.09 -14.22
CA ASP A 288 -22.52 18.44 -14.33
C ASP A 288 -21.65 17.19 -14.46
N PHE A 289 -22.02 16.10 -13.79
CA PHE A 289 -21.43 14.78 -13.99
C PHE A 289 -21.42 14.39 -15.47
N ALA A 290 -22.56 14.38 -16.15
CA ALA A 290 -22.68 13.89 -17.53
C ALA A 290 -21.92 14.75 -18.53
N ARG A 291 -21.92 16.07 -18.33
CA ARG A 291 -21.25 17.03 -19.21
C ARG A 291 -19.74 17.09 -19.01
N ASN A 292 -19.29 17.08 -17.75
CA ASN A 292 -17.91 17.40 -17.41
C ASN A 292 -17.05 16.16 -17.15
N THR A 293 -17.63 14.96 -16.99
CA THR A 293 -16.85 13.73 -16.78
C THR A 293 -16.18 13.32 -18.08
N TRP A 294 -14.86 13.53 -18.16
CA TRP A 294 -14.03 13.08 -19.28
C TRP A 294 -13.80 11.56 -19.24
N ALA A 295 -13.62 10.98 -18.04
CA ALA A 295 -13.55 9.55 -17.84
C ALA A 295 -14.26 9.10 -16.54
N ILE A 296 -14.88 7.93 -16.58
CA ILE A 296 -15.50 7.29 -15.40
C ILE A 296 -14.56 6.20 -14.88
N ILE A 297 -14.33 6.17 -13.56
CA ILE A 297 -13.77 4.99 -12.88
C ILE A 297 -14.91 4.34 -12.09
N ASP A 298 -15.50 3.29 -12.63
CA ASP A 298 -16.60 2.56 -12.03
C ASP A 298 -16.07 1.43 -11.14
N THR A 299 -16.36 1.52 -9.85
CA THR A 299 -15.91 0.57 -8.83
C THR A 299 -16.97 -0.47 -8.46
N THR A 300 -18.12 -0.47 -9.14
CA THR A 300 -19.27 -1.34 -8.86
C THR A 300 -18.90 -2.82 -9.00
N GLN A 301 -19.24 -3.62 -7.99
CA GLN A 301 -19.05 -5.07 -8.01
C GLN A 301 -20.21 -5.78 -8.73
N TYR A 302 -20.30 -5.57 -10.05
CA TYR A 302 -21.42 -6.02 -10.89
C TYR A 302 -21.73 -7.52 -10.81
N ASP A 303 -20.69 -8.34 -10.74
CA ASP A 303 -20.78 -9.79 -10.87
C ASP A 303 -20.24 -10.53 -9.64
N GLN A 304 -20.05 -9.82 -8.51
CA GLN A 304 -19.59 -10.48 -7.29
C GLN A 304 -20.60 -11.57 -6.89
N ILE A 305 -20.06 -12.77 -6.69
CA ILE A 305 -20.82 -13.91 -6.19
C ILE A 305 -20.63 -13.96 -4.67
N PRO A 306 -21.62 -13.52 -3.89
CA PRO A 306 -21.53 -13.59 -2.44
C PRO A 306 -21.55 -15.05 -1.98
N GLY A 307 -21.12 -15.28 -0.75
CA GLY A 307 -21.26 -16.57 -0.08
C GLY A 307 -19.95 -17.18 0.38
N LYS A 308 -20.07 -18.37 0.96
CA LYS A 308 -19.04 -18.99 1.80
C LYS A 308 -18.13 -19.98 1.07
N GLN A 309 -18.32 -20.14 -0.25
CA GLN A 309 -17.53 -21.07 -1.06
C GLN A 309 -17.11 -20.45 -2.39
N ALA A 310 -16.00 -20.93 -2.93
CA ALA A 310 -15.65 -20.62 -4.32
C ALA A 310 -16.60 -21.37 -5.26
N PRO A 311 -17.08 -20.73 -6.34
CA PRO A 311 -17.88 -21.42 -7.35
C PRO A 311 -17.05 -22.57 -7.97
N LYS A 312 -17.70 -23.71 -8.23
CA LYS A 312 -17.04 -24.93 -8.77
C LYS A 312 -16.47 -24.71 -10.16
N GLU A 313 -17.09 -23.83 -10.94
CA GLU A 313 -16.62 -23.35 -12.23
C GLU A 313 -16.29 -21.87 -12.12
N ALA A 314 -15.31 -21.39 -12.89
CA ALA A 314 -15.10 -19.95 -12.98
C ALA A 314 -16.37 -19.36 -13.60
N PRO A 315 -16.98 -18.31 -12.99
CA PRO A 315 -18.18 -17.74 -13.55
C PRO A 315 -17.90 -17.30 -14.98
N SER A 316 -18.70 -17.76 -15.94
CA SER A 316 -18.67 -17.28 -17.33
C SER A 316 -19.24 -15.86 -17.46
N ALA A 317 -19.30 -15.11 -16.36
CA ALA A 317 -19.89 -13.79 -16.29
C ALA A 317 -19.29 -12.93 -17.41
N VAL A 318 -20.15 -12.54 -18.34
CA VAL A 318 -19.78 -11.62 -19.41
C VAL A 318 -19.42 -10.32 -18.70
N ARG A 319 -18.12 -10.05 -18.61
CA ARG A 319 -17.60 -8.85 -17.95
C ARG A 319 -18.23 -7.62 -18.59
N VAL A 320 -18.39 -6.58 -17.79
CA VAL A 320 -18.85 -5.29 -18.32
C VAL A 320 -17.85 -4.78 -19.36
N THR A 321 -18.36 -4.51 -20.56
CA THR A 321 -17.63 -3.99 -21.71
C THR A 321 -18.11 -2.57 -22.05
N ALA A 322 -17.39 -1.86 -22.92
CA ALA A 322 -17.82 -0.55 -23.40
C ALA A 322 -19.24 -0.58 -24.00
N ASP A 323 -19.59 -1.65 -24.73
CA ASP A 323 -20.89 -1.76 -25.41
C ASP A 323 -22.03 -2.17 -24.46
N THR A 324 -21.71 -2.91 -23.38
CA THR A 324 -22.69 -3.34 -22.38
C THR A 324 -22.79 -2.39 -21.19
N TYR A 325 -21.87 -1.43 -21.06
CA TYR A 325 -21.76 -0.55 -19.89
C TYR A 325 -23.06 0.15 -19.53
N SER A 326 -23.68 0.89 -20.46
CA SER A 326 -24.94 1.59 -20.20
C SER A 326 -26.07 0.68 -19.75
N ALA A 327 -26.18 -0.51 -20.34
CA ALA A 327 -27.23 -1.47 -19.98
C ALA A 327 -26.99 -2.06 -18.57
N ARG A 328 -25.73 -2.31 -18.20
CA ARG A 328 -25.35 -2.87 -16.91
C ARG A 328 -25.39 -1.84 -15.79
N SER A 329 -24.92 -0.63 -16.07
CA SER A 329 -24.79 0.47 -15.10
C SER A 329 -26.08 1.29 -14.92
N GLY A 330 -26.92 1.37 -15.95
CA GLY A 330 -28.01 2.35 -16.04
C GLY A 330 -27.55 3.73 -16.54
N ALA A 331 -26.26 3.89 -16.89
CA ALA A 331 -25.72 5.14 -17.40
C ALA A 331 -26.34 5.53 -18.75
N SER A 332 -26.72 6.79 -18.90
CA SER A 332 -27.04 7.35 -20.21
C SER A 332 -25.87 7.18 -21.18
N LYS A 333 -26.16 6.77 -22.41
CA LYS A 333 -25.16 6.70 -23.50
C LYS A 333 -24.64 8.09 -23.89
N ASN A 334 -25.36 9.15 -23.54
CA ASN A 334 -25.02 10.54 -23.87
C ASN A 334 -24.05 11.18 -22.86
N ILE A 335 -23.79 10.54 -21.71
CA ILE A 335 -22.72 10.99 -20.81
C ILE A 335 -21.41 11.00 -21.61
N TYR A 336 -20.66 12.11 -21.55
CA TYR A 336 -19.48 12.31 -22.40
C TYR A 336 -18.51 11.13 -22.32
N ALA A 337 -18.14 10.69 -21.11
CA ALA A 337 -17.23 9.56 -20.92
C ALA A 337 -17.77 8.25 -21.53
N VAL A 338 -19.07 8.00 -21.46
CA VAL A 338 -19.70 6.79 -22.01
C VAL A 338 -19.71 6.85 -23.54
N ALA A 339 -20.16 7.97 -24.11
CA ALA A 339 -20.19 8.20 -25.55
C ALA A 339 -18.79 8.05 -26.19
N ASN A 340 -17.74 8.50 -25.49
CA ASN A 340 -16.36 8.44 -25.93
C ASN A 340 -15.62 7.16 -25.49
N LYS A 341 -16.32 6.18 -24.91
CA LYS A 341 -15.75 4.91 -24.41
C LYS A 341 -14.61 5.09 -23.40
N ASN A 342 -14.58 6.21 -22.68
CA ASN A 342 -13.67 6.52 -21.58
C ASN A 342 -14.23 6.00 -20.25
N VAL A 343 -14.57 4.72 -20.22
CA VAL A 343 -15.07 4.04 -19.02
C VAL A 343 -14.03 3.03 -18.58
N TYR A 344 -13.67 3.09 -17.30
CA TYR A 344 -12.69 2.23 -16.67
C TYR A 344 -13.33 1.53 -15.47
N LEU A 345 -12.95 0.28 -15.23
CA LEU A 345 -13.56 -0.61 -14.25
C LEU A 345 -12.49 -1.11 -13.26
N SER A 346 -12.81 -1.11 -11.98
CA SER A 346 -11.88 -1.51 -10.90
C SER A 346 -11.75 -3.03 -10.71
N ASP A 347 -12.21 -3.81 -11.69
CA ASP A 347 -12.37 -5.26 -11.60
C ASP A 347 -11.20 -6.02 -12.24
N LYS A 348 -10.12 -5.33 -12.66
CA LYS A 348 -8.95 -5.95 -13.31
C LYS A 348 -8.39 -7.09 -12.46
N ALA A 349 -8.10 -6.80 -11.19
CA ALA A 349 -7.67 -7.79 -10.22
C ALA A 349 -8.86 -8.27 -9.39
N SER A 350 -9.31 -9.49 -9.65
CA SER A 350 -10.48 -10.08 -8.98
C SER A 350 -10.23 -11.52 -8.55
N ASN A 351 -10.86 -11.93 -7.45
CA ASN A 351 -10.82 -13.32 -7.02
C ASN A 351 -11.85 -14.18 -7.80
N ARG A 352 -11.88 -15.48 -7.51
CA ARG A 352 -12.81 -16.42 -8.16
C ARG A 352 -14.30 -16.12 -7.92
N ASN A 353 -14.61 -15.36 -6.88
CA ASN A 353 -15.96 -14.88 -6.55
C ASN A 353 -16.24 -13.49 -7.18
N GLN A 354 -15.37 -13.02 -8.09
CA GLN A 354 -15.46 -11.71 -8.73
C GLN A 354 -15.41 -10.52 -7.75
N ARG A 355 -14.89 -10.72 -6.53
CA ARG A 355 -14.62 -9.62 -5.59
C ARG A 355 -13.39 -8.85 -6.08
N HIS A 356 -13.54 -7.53 -6.20
CA HIS A 356 -12.48 -6.63 -6.69
C HIS A 356 -11.41 -6.39 -5.62
N ASN A 357 -10.13 -6.53 -5.97
CA ASN A 357 -9.02 -6.24 -5.05
C ASN A 357 -8.77 -4.73 -4.83
N PHE A 358 -9.40 -3.87 -5.63
CA PHE A 358 -9.20 -2.42 -5.58
C PHE A 358 -9.45 -1.84 -4.18
N PHE A 359 -10.54 -2.23 -3.52
CA PHE A 359 -10.89 -1.71 -2.19
C PHE A 359 -9.98 -2.22 -1.06
N ASP A 360 -9.28 -3.32 -1.31
CA ASP A 360 -8.40 -3.98 -0.35
C ASP A 360 -6.95 -3.56 -0.63
N ARG A 361 -6.27 -4.27 -1.54
CA ARG A 361 -4.87 -3.99 -1.88
C ARG A 361 -4.69 -2.64 -2.55
N GLY A 362 -5.65 -2.15 -3.34
CA GLY A 362 -5.53 -0.83 -3.99
C GLY A 362 -5.39 0.30 -2.96
N ARG A 363 -6.13 0.22 -1.85
CA ARG A 363 -6.02 1.19 -0.76
C ARG A 363 -4.78 0.98 0.11
N ALA A 364 -4.26 -0.26 0.17
CA ALA A 364 -2.98 -0.57 0.82
C ALA A 364 -1.76 -0.26 -0.05
N ARG A 365 -1.94 -0.09 -1.37
CA ARG A 365 -0.92 0.21 -2.38
C ARG A 365 -1.34 1.41 -3.24
N PRO A 366 -1.51 2.59 -2.64
CA PRO A 366 -1.90 3.79 -3.38
C PRO A 366 -0.87 4.18 -4.45
N ASP A 367 0.39 3.78 -4.28
CA ASP A 367 1.47 3.96 -5.25
C ASP A 367 1.23 3.24 -6.59
N LEU A 368 0.47 2.14 -6.57
CA LEU A 368 0.04 1.44 -7.78
C LEU A 368 -1.24 2.08 -8.34
N VAL A 369 -2.18 2.48 -7.49
CA VAL A 369 -3.42 3.11 -7.96
C VAL A 369 -3.16 4.45 -8.66
N ILE A 370 -2.26 5.29 -8.12
CA ILE A 370 -1.93 6.56 -8.79
C ILE A 370 -1.38 6.31 -10.20
N ARG A 371 -0.61 5.24 -10.40
CA ARG A 371 -0.09 4.87 -11.72
C ARG A 371 -1.19 4.35 -12.65
N ASP A 372 -2.15 3.59 -12.14
CA ASP A 372 -3.34 3.21 -12.90
C ASP A 372 -4.12 4.44 -13.38
N VAL A 373 -4.22 5.50 -12.57
CA VAL A 373 -4.85 6.77 -12.99
C VAL A 373 -3.96 7.55 -13.96
N ILE A 374 -2.65 7.63 -13.73
CA ILE A 374 -1.72 8.28 -14.66
C ILE A 374 -1.77 7.61 -16.04
N SER A 375 -1.91 6.27 -16.11
CA SER A 375 -1.99 5.57 -17.38
C SER A 375 -3.31 5.83 -18.10
N ILE A 376 -4.39 6.15 -17.37
CA ILE A 376 -5.65 6.61 -17.94
C ILE A 376 -5.47 8.01 -18.55
N VAL A 377 -4.90 8.94 -17.79
CA VAL A 377 -4.79 10.36 -18.18
C VAL A 377 -3.72 10.57 -19.26
N SER A 378 -2.55 9.99 -19.08
CA SER A 378 -1.39 10.13 -19.96
C SER A 378 -0.63 8.79 -20.09
N PRO A 379 -1.12 7.85 -20.92
CA PRO A 379 -0.44 6.58 -21.16
C PRO A 379 1.02 6.74 -21.62
N LYS A 380 1.32 7.84 -22.32
CA LYS A 380 2.67 8.16 -22.83
C LYS A 380 3.69 8.46 -21.73
N LEU A 381 3.25 8.88 -20.54
CA LEU A 381 4.15 9.17 -19.42
C LEU A 381 4.73 7.89 -18.81
N ILE A 382 3.99 6.79 -18.89
CA ILE A 382 4.36 5.49 -18.34
C ILE A 382 4.06 4.34 -19.33
N PRO A 383 4.68 4.35 -20.53
CA PRO A 383 4.26 3.50 -21.66
C PRO A 383 4.44 2.00 -21.43
N SER A 384 5.33 1.60 -20.50
CA SER A 384 5.57 0.20 -20.13
C SER A 384 4.82 -0.23 -18.86
N TYR A 385 3.98 0.64 -18.29
CA TYR A 385 3.25 0.33 -17.08
C TYR A 385 2.00 -0.51 -17.39
N THR A 386 1.84 -1.59 -16.65
CA THR A 386 0.63 -2.41 -16.69
C THR A 386 -0.21 -2.11 -15.45
N ASN A 387 -1.47 -1.73 -15.66
CA ASN A 387 -2.37 -1.43 -14.55
C ASN A 387 -2.53 -2.62 -13.61
N ASN A 388 -2.75 -2.35 -12.32
CA ASN A 388 -2.88 -3.37 -11.29
C ASN A 388 -4.33 -3.63 -10.88
N PHE A 389 -5.20 -2.62 -10.95
CA PHE A 389 -6.56 -2.69 -10.42
C PHE A 389 -7.61 -2.18 -11.39
N ILE A 390 -7.26 -1.20 -12.23
CA ILE A 390 -8.20 -0.55 -13.13
C ILE A 390 -7.92 -0.95 -14.58
N ARG A 391 -8.95 -1.41 -15.30
CA ARG A 391 -8.88 -1.72 -16.74
C ARG A 391 -9.84 -0.81 -17.53
N PRO A 392 -9.60 -0.56 -18.82
CA PRO A 392 -10.61 0.04 -19.67
C PRO A 392 -11.75 -0.96 -19.98
N ALA A 393 -12.98 -0.46 -20.06
CA ALA A 393 -14.15 -1.26 -20.47
C ALA A 393 -14.03 -1.76 -21.93
N SER A 394 -13.19 -1.12 -22.75
CA SER A 394 -12.87 -1.55 -24.11
C SER A 394 -11.91 -2.75 -24.19
N ASN A 395 -11.24 -3.12 -23.08
CA ASN A 395 -10.37 -4.29 -23.02
C ASN A 395 -10.81 -5.25 -21.90
N PRO A 396 -11.88 -6.03 -22.10
CA PRO A 396 -12.40 -6.95 -21.09
C PRO A 396 -11.47 -8.13 -20.79
N ASP A 397 -10.49 -8.44 -21.65
CA ASP A 397 -9.54 -9.53 -21.42
C ASP A 397 -8.38 -9.12 -20.49
N ASP A 398 -8.22 -7.82 -20.24
CA ASP A 398 -7.24 -7.31 -19.28
C ASP A 398 -7.62 -7.70 -17.84
N THR A 399 -6.98 -8.76 -17.35
CA THR A 399 -7.33 -9.44 -16.11
C THR A 399 -6.08 -9.81 -15.30
N ILE A 400 -6.25 -9.81 -13.99
CA ILE A 400 -5.31 -10.41 -13.03
C ILE A 400 -6.13 -11.34 -12.14
N ALA A 401 -5.99 -12.64 -12.36
CA ALA A 401 -6.70 -13.64 -11.57
C ALA A 401 -6.04 -13.82 -10.20
N LEU A 402 -6.77 -13.55 -9.13
CA LEU A 402 -6.30 -13.77 -7.75
C LEU A 402 -6.57 -15.22 -7.34
N ARG A 403 -5.54 -16.04 -7.51
CA ARG A 403 -5.56 -17.48 -7.28
C ARG A 403 -5.13 -17.85 -5.86
N ARG A 404 -5.31 -19.10 -5.46
CA ARG A 404 -4.93 -19.61 -4.13
C ARG A 404 -3.48 -20.09 -4.16
N TYR A 405 -2.50 -19.20 -4.00
CA TYR A 405 -1.09 -19.58 -4.12
C TYR A 405 -0.27 -19.06 -2.94
N LYS A 406 0.42 -19.96 -2.23
CA LYS A 406 1.28 -19.60 -1.10
C LYS A 406 2.55 -18.86 -1.51
N ASN A 407 3.09 -19.12 -2.70
CA ASN A 407 4.28 -18.43 -3.20
C ASN A 407 4.04 -16.94 -3.55
N THR A 408 2.83 -16.44 -3.34
CA THR A 408 2.50 -15.01 -3.50
C THR A 408 2.56 -14.23 -2.19
N CYS A 409 2.81 -14.90 -1.06
CA CYS A 409 2.97 -14.26 0.23
C CYS A 409 4.27 -13.45 0.31
N ALA A 410 4.22 -12.34 1.05
CA ALA A 410 5.44 -11.69 1.50
C ALA A 410 6.28 -12.64 2.33
N VAL A 411 7.57 -12.71 2.00
CA VAL A 411 8.52 -13.57 2.70
C VAL A 411 9.14 -12.75 3.83
N GLN A 412 9.13 -13.32 5.04
CA GLN A 412 9.73 -12.69 6.21
C GLN A 412 11.22 -12.39 5.97
N GLY A 413 11.64 -11.16 6.27
CA GLY A 413 12.96 -10.62 5.97
C GLY A 413 13.15 -10.10 4.54
N LYS A 414 12.14 -10.22 3.69
CA LYS A 414 12.10 -9.74 2.31
C LYS A 414 10.84 -8.94 2.03
N GLU A 415 10.26 -8.31 3.05
CA GLU A 415 8.99 -7.59 2.97
C GLU A 415 9.08 -6.49 1.91
N ILE A 416 10.13 -5.68 1.96
CA ILE A 416 10.36 -4.59 0.98
C ILE A 416 10.58 -5.11 -0.43
N GLU A 417 11.34 -6.20 -0.60
CA GLU A 417 11.56 -6.83 -1.92
C GLU A 417 10.24 -7.34 -2.50
N THR A 418 9.37 -7.93 -1.66
CA THR A 418 8.09 -8.48 -2.07
C THR A 418 7.10 -7.41 -2.52
N LEU A 419 7.24 -6.17 -2.03
CA LEU A 419 6.40 -5.06 -2.48
C LEU A 419 6.62 -4.74 -3.97
N ASN A 420 7.74 -5.18 -4.56
CA ASN A 420 8.08 -5.01 -5.97
C ASN A 420 7.87 -3.56 -6.42
N MET A 421 8.57 -2.64 -5.76
CA MET A 421 8.43 -1.21 -6.01
C MET A 421 8.79 -0.89 -7.45
N THR A 422 7.93 -0.09 -8.11
CA THR A 422 8.25 0.45 -9.42
C THR A 422 9.37 1.48 -9.27
N SER A 423 10.54 1.21 -9.83
CA SER A 423 11.63 2.19 -9.80
C SER A 423 11.20 3.49 -10.48
N CYS A 424 11.46 4.61 -9.84
CA CYS A 424 11.11 5.93 -10.35
C CYS A 424 12.22 6.90 -9.96
N ALA A 425 12.74 7.63 -10.95
CA ALA A 425 13.75 8.65 -10.70
C ALA A 425 13.05 9.94 -10.24
N MET A 426 13.44 10.42 -9.07
CA MET A 426 12.95 11.68 -8.53
C MET A 426 13.45 12.85 -9.38
N PRO A 427 12.56 13.78 -9.81
CA PRO A 427 13.00 14.99 -10.49
C PRO A 427 13.95 15.81 -9.63
N GLY A 428 15.00 16.38 -10.23
CA GLY A 428 16.08 17.07 -9.49
C GLY A 428 15.67 18.34 -8.73
N TRP A 429 14.49 18.88 -9.00
CA TRP A 429 13.93 20.05 -8.30
C TRP A 429 13.23 19.68 -6.99
N VAL A 430 13.00 18.39 -6.72
CA VAL A 430 12.28 17.96 -5.52
C VAL A 430 13.22 17.90 -4.32
N THR A 431 12.97 18.73 -3.30
CA THR A 431 13.75 18.79 -2.06
C THR A 431 12.86 18.62 -0.82
N GLY A 432 12.98 17.47 -0.14
CA GLY A 432 12.23 17.17 1.08
C GLY A 432 10.74 16.93 0.82
N PHE A 433 10.22 15.76 1.19
CA PHE A 433 8.78 15.49 1.13
C PHE A 433 8.19 15.53 2.53
N ASN A 434 7.17 16.38 2.70
CA ASN A 434 6.31 16.33 3.87
C ASN A 434 5.10 15.42 3.59
N SER A 435 4.44 15.00 4.66
CA SER A 435 3.22 14.16 4.70
C SER A 435 2.09 14.66 3.80
N SER A 436 1.99 15.97 3.58
CA SER A 436 1.14 16.61 2.58
C SER A 436 1.93 16.78 1.26
N GLY A 437 1.68 15.88 0.29
CA GLY A 437 2.42 15.81 -0.98
C GLY A 437 2.42 17.10 -1.82
N ILE A 438 3.25 17.11 -2.86
CA ILE A 438 3.22 18.13 -3.91
C ILE A 438 1.92 17.92 -4.68
N SER A 439 1.02 18.91 -4.69
CA SER A 439 -0.15 18.85 -5.56
C SER A 439 0.24 19.30 -6.97
N PRO A 440 0.05 18.46 -8.00
CA PRO A 440 0.27 18.87 -9.38
C PRO A 440 -0.75 19.92 -9.81
N ASN A 441 -0.26 21.04 -10.33
CA ASN A 441 -1.09 22.15 -10.80
C ASN A 441 -1.27 22.09 -12.33
N ALA A 442 -1.92 21.03 -12.83
CA ALA A 442 -2.23 20.87 -14.25
C ALA A 442 -3.18 21.95 -14.81
N TYR A 443 -3.89 22.67 -13.92
CA TYR A 443 -5.03 23.53 -14.25
C TYR A 443 -4.80 25.02 -13.94
N GLY A 444 -3.63 25.39 -13.42
CA GLY A 444 -3.21 26.77 -13.22
C GLY A 444 -4.05 27.58 -12.23
N ARG A 445 -4.71 26.96 -11.25
CA ARG A 445 -5.47 27.71 -10.24
C ARG A 445 -4.58 28.19 -9.09
N THR A 446 -4.91 29.36 -8.53
CA THR A 446 -4.20 30.03 -7.43
C THR A 446 -4.45 29.43 -6.05
N ASP A 447 -5.47 28.57 -5.90
CA ASP A 447 -5.84 27.84 -4.68
C ASP A 447 -5.22 26.43 -4.58
N ASP A 448 -4.64 25.92 -5.67
CA ASP A 448 -3.82 24.70 -5.67
C ASP A 448 -2.44 25.06 -5.10
N VAL A 449 -2.19 24.65 -3.85
CA VAL A 449 -1.04 25.04 -3.04
C VAL A 449 0.29 24.88 -3.79
N GLU A 450 1.13 25.91 -3.67
CA GLU A 450 2.55 25.88 -4.05
C GLU A 450 3.25 24.64 -3.47
N SER A 451 4.19 24.12 -4.26
CA SER A 451 5.14 23.06 -3.88
C SER A 451 5.62 23.23 -2.43
N LEU A 452 5.33 22.25 -1.55
CA LEU A 452 5.96 22.15 -0.23
C LEU A 452 7.41 21.63 -0.29
N ALA A 453 8.08 21.77 -1.44
CA ALA A 453 9.53 21.65 -1.49
C ALA A 453 10.11 22.66 -0.50
N VAL A 454 10.80 22.15 0.51
CA VAL A 454 11.49 22.97 1.49
C VAL A 454 12.48 23.86 0.75
N THR A 455 12.17 25.15 0.63
CA THR A 455 13.19 26.19 0.53
C THR A 455 13.40 26.73 1.94
N SER A 456 14.41 26.24 2.64
CA SER A 456 15.07 27.07 3.64
C SER A 456 16.54 26.68 3.78
N LYS A 457 17.40 27.58 3.27
CA LYS A 457 18.64 27.87 3.97
C LYS A 457 18.27 28.45 5.34
N SER A 458 18.17 27.63 6.38
CA SER A 458 18.40 28.09 7.75
C SER A 458 18.56 26.92 8.72
N SER A 459 19.66 26.97 9.45
CA SER A 459 20.07 26.09 10.55
C SER A 459 18.99 25.93 11.62
N GLY A 460 18.51 24.71 11.82
CA GLY A 460 17.67 24.33 12.97
C GLY A 460 17.65 22.80 13.11
N GLY A 461 18.15 22.29 14.23
CA GLY A 461 18.37 20.86 14.47
C GLY A 461 17.12 19.99 14.29
N LEU A 462 17.29 18.88 13.58
CA LEU A 462 16.24 17.89 13.32
C LEU A 462 16.09 16.93 14.52
N SER A 463 14.86 16.72 14.99
CA SER A 463 14.55 15.68 15.98
C SER A 463 14.77 14.27 15.40
N ALA A 464 15.00 13.28 16.26
CA ALA A 464 15.47 11.94 15.90
C ALA A 464 14.60 11.22 14.85
N GLY A 465 13.29 11.49 14.78
CA GLY A 465 12.39 10.94 13.76
C GLY A 465 12.61 11.47 12.33
N LYS A 466 13.24 12.64 12.17
CA LYS A 466 13.61 13.21 10.85
C LYS A 466 14.95 12.68 10.30
N LYS A 467 15.73 11.95 11.09
CA LYS A 467 16.98 11.32 10.61
C LYS A 467 16.75 10.03 9.82
N ALA A 468 15.63 9.32 10.04
CA ALA A 468 15.31 8.11 9.30
C ALA A 468 14.88 8.40 7.84
N GLY A 469 14.20 9.54 7.61
CA GLY A 469 13.76 9.97 6.28
C GLY A 469 14.86 10.45 5.32
N ILE A 470 16.12 10.52 5.77
CA ILE A 470 17.31 10.83 4.94
C ILE A 470 18.08 9.53 4.60
N ALA A 471 17.46 8.36 4.74
CA ALA A 471 17.98 7.10 4.21
C ALA A 471 17.57 6.84 2.74
N VAL A 472 17.19 7.87 1.98
CA VAL A 472 17.04 7.79 0.51
C VAL A 472 18.42 7.78 -0.19
N GLY A 473 19.53 8.00 0.55
CA GLY A 473 20.90 8.04 0.03
C GLY A 473 21.67 6.70 0.00
N SER A 474 21.20 5.64 0.65
CA SER A 474 21.92 4.35 0.69
C SER A 474 21.79 3.55 -0.61
N ILE A 475 20.75 3.80 -1.42
CA ILE A 475 20.59 3.15 -2.74
C ILE A 475 21.57 3.77 -3.77
N VAL A 476 21.83 5.08 -3.72
CA VAL A 476 22.83 5.70 -4.59
C VAL A 476 24.26 5.31 -4.15
N GLY A 477 24.52 5.23 -2.84
CA GLY A 477 25.79 4.78 -2.28
C GLY A 477 26.12 3.31 -2.59
N PHE A 478 25.14 2.40 -2.48
CA PHE A 478 25.36 0.98 -2.76
C PHE A 478 25.55 0.70 -4.26
N LEU A 479 24.85 1.41 -5.14
CA LEU A 479 25.00 1.26 -6.59
C LEU A 479 26.36 1.78 -7.10
N LEU A 480 26.89 2.87 -6.53
CA LEU A 480 28.23 3.36 -6.88
C LEU A 480 29.34 2.43 -6.37
N VAL A 481 29.18 1.86 -5.17
CA VAL A 481 30.15 0.92 -4.60
C VAL A 481 30.12 -0.42 -5.35
N ALA A 482 28.94 -0.94 -5.70
CA ALA A 482 28.82 -2.16 -6.49
C ALA A 482 29.43 -2.00 -7.89
N ALA A 483 29.21 -0.86 -8.55
CA ALA A 483 29.82 -0.58 -9.85
C ALA A 483 31.37 -0.52 -9.78
N ALA A 484 31.93 0.11 -8.74
CA ALA A 484 33.38 0.18 -8.53
C ALA A 484 34.01 -1.20 -8.24
N VAL A 485 33.32 -2.05 -7.48
CA VAL A 485 33.77 -3.42 -7.18
C VAL A 485 33.73 -4.30 -8.42
N VAL A 486 32.65 -4.24 -9.21
CA VAL A 486 32.54 -4.99 -10.48
C VAL A 486 33.61 -4.55 -11.47
N PHE A 487 33.89 -3.25 -11.57
CA PHE A 487 34.94 -2.72 -12.44
C PHE A 487 36.34 -3.16 -11.97
N GLY A 488 36.60 -3.17 -10.66
CA GLY A 488 37.85 -3.66 -10.07
C GLY A 488 38.09 -5.16 -10.33
N ILE A 489 37.05 -5.99 -10.14
CA ILE A 489 37.11 -7.43 -10.42
C ILE A 489 37.34 -7.70 -11.91
N PHE A 490 36.69 -6.94 -12.80
CA PHE A 490 36.88 -7.07 -14.24
C PHE A 490 38.32 -6.73 -14.68
N LYS A 491 38.88 -5.64 -14.14
CA LYS A 491 40.26 -5.22 -14.44
C LYS A 491 41.29 -6.23 -13.91
N TRP A 492 41.06 -6.79 -12.72
CA TRP A 492 41.92 -7.81 -12.14
C TRP A 492 41.87 -9.14 -12.92
N ARG A 493 40.68 -9.57 -13.34
CA ARG A 493 40.52 -10.77 -14.19
C ARG A 493 41.20 -10.63 -15.54
N ARG A 494 41.14 -9.44 -16.16
CA ARG A 494 41.88 -9.16 -17.41
C ARG A 494 43.40 -9.19 -17.20
N ALA A 495 43.91 -8.62 -16.11
CA ALA A 495 45.33 -8.66 -15.78
C ALA A 495 45.83 -10.09 -15.47
N ALA A 496 45.02 -10.88 -14.75
CA ALA A 496 45.33 -12.29 -14.46
C ALA A 496 45.30 -13.18 -15.71
N ALA A 497 44.33 -12.97 -16.61
CA ALA A 497 44.26 -13.69 -17.89
C ALA A 497 45.45 -13.35 -18.81
N ALA A 498 45.90 -12.10 -18.82
CA ALA A 498 47.10 -11.70 -19.55
C ALA A 498 48.37 -12.36 -18.98
N LYS A 499 48.46 -12.51 -17.66
CA LYS A 499 49.59 -13.19 -17.00
C LYS A 499 49.61 -14.70 -17.28
N GLN A 500 48.45 -15.36 -17.21
CA GLN A 500 48.33 -16.78 -17.55
C GLN A 500 48.60 -17.08 -19.02
N LYS A 501 48.22 -16.16 -19.94
CA LYS A 501 48.55 -16.32 -21.35
C LYS A 501 50.07 -16.26 -21.57
N LYS A 502 50.76 -15.32 -20.89
CA LYS A 502 52.22 -15.20 -20.94
C LYS A 502 52.95 -16.41 -20.33
N GLU A 503 52.44 -16.98 -19.25
CA GLU A 503 52.99 -18.21 -18.66
C GLU A 503 52.75 -19.45 -19.55
N ARG A 504 51.60 -19.56 -20.22
CA ARG A 504 51.33 -20.65 -21.18
C ARG A 504 52.17 -20.57 -22.45
N GLU A 505 52.45 -19.35 -22.93
CA GLU A 505 53.34 -19.12 -24.07
C GLU A 505 54.79 -19.49 -23.72
N MET A 506 55.26 -19.20 -22.49
CA MET A 506 56.59 -19.64 -22.03
C MET A 506 56.70 -21.18 -21.88
N HIS A 507 55.65 -21.85 -21.38
CA HIS A 507 55.65 -23.32 -21.23
C HIS A 507 55.49 -24.09 -22.55
N GLN A 508 54.99 -23.45 -23.63
CA GLN A 508 54.96 -24.05 -24.97
C GLN A 508 56.32 -24.02 -25.67
N VAL A 509 57.13 -22.98 -25.42
CA VAL A 509 58.51 -22.91 -25.92
C VAL A 509 59.39 -23.98 -25.25
N GLU A 510 59.12 -24.30 -23.98
CA GLU A 510 59.85 -25.30 -23.20
C GLU A 510 59.51 -26.77 -23.58
N LYS A 511 58.37 -27.01 -24.25
CA LYS A 511 57.94 -28.35 -24.71
C LYS A 511 58.09 -28.58 -26.22
N GLY A 512 58.56 -27.58 -26.97
CA GLY A 512 58.76 -27.65 -28.42
C GLY A 512 60.19 -27.97 -28.87
N SER A 513 61.09 -28.28 -27.95
CA SER A 513 62.43 -28.80 -28.24
C SER A 513 62.48 -30.24 -27.75
N ILE A 514 62.89 -31.19 -28.62
CA ILE A 514 62.92 -32.67 -28.48
C ILE A 514 61.59 -33.29 -28.99
N THR A 515 61.46 -33.96 -30.15
CA THR A 515 62.39 -34.77 -30.96
C THR A 515 62.02 -34.75 -32.46
N SER A 516 63.06 -34.63 -33.28
CA SER A 516 63.22 -35.24 -34.59
C SER A 516 63.51 -36.73 -34.47
N GLU A 517 62.83 -37.56 -35.26
CA GLU A 517 63.28 -38.68 -36.12
C GLU A 517 62.12 -39.61 -36.45
#